data_AF-A0A382WHB9-F1
#
_entry.id   AF-A0A382WHB9-F1
#
_cell.length_a   1.000
_cell.length_b   1.000
_cell.length_c   1.000
_cell.angle_alpha   90.00
_cell.angle_beta   90.00
_cell.angle_gamma   90.00
#
_symmetry.space_group_name_H-M   'P 1'
#
loop_
_entity.id
_entity.type
_entity.pdbx_description
1 polymer ?
#
loop_
_entity_poly.entity_id
_entity_poly.type
_entity_poly.pdbx_seq_one_letter_code
_entity_poly.pdbx_strand_id
1 'polypeptide(L)'
;MSEKDEEKTLEDIHKQLRDLLNNKNVQVAFAPFMESIKANSEDVSDADEAGGGSEEVCSSELTRDEKLDGIRRFDRRPKEIRDYLDRFVIKQEQAKRVLSVAVCDHYNHVRSCLKDEKLAKMEYVK
;
A
#
# COMPACT_ATOMS: atom_id res chain seq x y z
N MET A 1 18.69 -34.14 -25.43
CA MET A 1 19.81 -34.41 -24.51
C MET A 1 20.11 -33.12 -23.74
N SER A 2 19.15 -32.57 -23.00
CA SER A 2 19.31 -31.21 -22.42
C SER A 2 18.69 -31.05 -21.02
N GLU A 3 17.67 -31.85 -20.68
CA GLU A 3 17.00 -31.73 -19.36
C GLU A 3 17.89 -32.17 -18.18
N LYS A 4 18.75 -33.18 -18.37
CA LYS A 4 19.66 -33.65 -17.30
C LYS A 4 20.83 -32.70 -17.03
N ASP A 5 21.22 -31.87 -18.00
CA ASP A 5 22.32 -30.93 -17.86
C ASP A 5 21.84 -29.67 -17.11
N GLU A 6 20.60 -29.24 -17.33
CA GLU A 6 19.97 -28.14 -16.60
C GLU A 6 19.77 -28.46 -15.12
N GLU A 7 19.26 -29.65 -14.77
CA GLU A 7 19.14 -30.08 -13.37
C GLU A 7 20.50 -30.10 -12.67
N LYS A 8 21.54 -30.62 -13.34
CA LYS A 8 22.91 -30.64 -12.81
C LYS A 8 23.44 -29.23 -12.54
N THR A 9 23.12 -28.26 -13.40
CA THR A 9 23.51 -26.86 -13.21
C THR A 9 22.77 -26.20 -12.04
N LEU A 10 21.50 -26.52 -11.83
CA LEU A 10 20.71 -25.99 -10.71
C LEU A 10 21.16 -26.58 -9.37
N GLU A 11 21.43 -27.89 -9.33
CA GLU A 11 22.00 -28.56 -8.17
C GLU A 11 23.37 -27.99 -7.78
N ASP A 12 24.22 -27.70 -8.77
CA ASP A 12 25.55 -27.12 -8.56
C ASP A 12 25.45 -25.68 -8.00
N ILE A 13 24.50 -24.86 -8.48
CA ILE A 13 24.24 -23.52 -7.94
C ILE A 13 23.72 -23.59 -6.50
N HIS A 14 22.78 -24.50 -6.22
CA HIS A 14 22.23 -24.71 -4.88
C HIS A 14 23.30 -25.20 -3.89
N LYS A 15 24.24 -26.02 -4.35
CA LYS A 15 25.38 -26.49 -3.57
C LYS A 15 26.35 -25.34 -3.28
N GLN A 16 26.65 -24.52 -4.28
CA GLN A 16 27.52 -23.35 -4.15
C GLN A 16 26.94 -22.31 -3.16
N LEU A 17 25.62 -22.08 -3.19
CA LEU A 17 24.92 -21.20 -2.23
C LEU A 17 24.96 -21.74 -0.80
N ARG A 18 24.79 -23.05 -0.61
CA ARG A 18 24.88 -23.70 0.71
C ARG A 18 26.31 -23.62 1.28
N ASP A 19 27.32 -23.82 0.43
CA ASP A 19 28.73 -23.73 0.83
C ASP A 19 29.12 -22.29 1.19
N LEU A 20 28.60 -21.28 0.48
CA LEU A 20 28.77 -19.86 0.81
C LEU A 20 28.09 -19.45 2.12
N LEU A 21 26.91 -19.99 2.43
CA LEU A 21 26.16 -19.68 3.66
C LEU A 21 26.74 -20.34 4.91
N ASN A 22 27.32 -21.55 4.77
CA ASN A 22 27.92 -22.28 5.88
C ASN A 22 29.34 -21.78 6.24
N ASN A 23 29.98 -21.03 5.35
CA ASN A 23 31.26 -20.39 5.61
C ASN A 23 31.03 -19.09 6.38
N LYS A 24 31.26 -19.15 7.70
CA LYS A 24 31.03 -18.08 8.71
C LYS A 24 31.79 -16.75 8.52
N ASN A 25 32.38 -16.50 7.35
CA ASN A 25 33.19 -15.31 7.06
C ASN A 25 32.77 -14.52 5.79
N VAL A 26 31.60 -14.80 5.22
CA VAL A 26 31.07 -14.05 4.06
C VAL A 26 30.18 -12.89 4.55
N GLN A 27 30.82 -11.88 5.14
CA GLN A 27 30.14 -10.62 5.53
C GLN A 27 30.45 -9.43 4.60
N VAL A 28 31.10 -9.64 3.45
CA VAL A 28 31.74 -8.50 2.73
C VAL A 28 31.29 -8.29 1.28
N ALA A 29 30.13 -8.79 0.87
CA ALA A 29 29.64 -8.57 -0.51
C ALA A 29 28.21 -8.00 -0.63
N PHE A 30 27.48 -7.82 0.48
CA PHE A 30 26.12 -7.24 0.50
C PHE A 30 26.00 -5.95 1.35
N ALA A 31 27.13 -5.36 1.75
CA ALA A 31 27.19 -4.18 2.60
C ALA A 31 26.68 -2.86 1.95
N PRO A 32 26.92 -2.54 0.66
CA PRO A 32 26.64 -1.19 0.18
C PRO A 32 25.14 -0.89 -0.02
N PHE A 33 24.27 -1.91 -0.04
CA PHE A 33 22.82 -1.71 -0.10
C PHE A 33 22.18 -1.66 1.30
N MET A 34 22.65 -2.47 2.25
CA MET A 34 22.08 -2.55 3.61
C MET A 34 22.49 -1.38 4.51
N GLU A 35 23.64 -0.75 4.27
CA GLU A 35 24.12 0.41 5.01
C GLU A 35 23.26 1.68 4.77
N SER A 36 22.58 1.75 3.63
CA SER A 36 21.65 2.85 3.32
C SER A 36 20.35 2.83 4.14
N ILE A 37 19.95 1.66 4.65
CA ILE A 37 18.76 1.54 5.50
C ILE A 37 19.12 1.73 6.97
N LYS A 38 20.32 1.30 7.40
CA LYS A 38 20.76 1.41 8.80
C LYS A 38 21.16 2.83 9.21
N ALA A 39 21.66 3.66 8.29
CA ALA A 39 22.01 5.05 8.58
C ALA A 39 20.80 5.97 8.85
N ASN A 40 19.56 5.49 8.67
CA ASN A 40 18.32 6.25 8.89
C ASN A 40 17.51 5.78 10.11
N SER A 41 18.00 4.81 10.90
CA SER A 41 17.22 4.17 11.97
C SER A 41 17.77 4.32 13.39
N GLU A 42 18.71 5.22 13.64
CA GLU A 42 19.32 5.33 14.98
C GLU A 42 19.39 6.78 15.47
N ASP A 43 18.22 7.40 15.71
CA ASP A 43 17.99 8.32 16.85
C ASP A 43 16.50 8.56 17.06
N VAL A 44 15.85 7.81 17.96
CA VAL A 44 14.88 8.36 18.94
C VAL A 44 14.54 7.29 20.00
N SER A 45 14.93 7.63 21.23
CA SER A 45 14.45 7.06 22.49
C SER A 45 12.98 7.41 22.77
N ASP A 46 12.37 6.56 23.60
CA ASP A 46 11.08 6.64 24.31
C ASP A 46 10.23 7.93 24.27
N ALA A 47 8.92 7.65 24.21
CA ALA A 47 7.74 8.48 24.53
C ALA A 47 7.07 9.25 23.36
N ASP A 48 5.81 8.85 23.17
CA ASP A 48 4.63 9.62 22.77
C ASP A 48 4.69 10.61 21.59
N GLU A 49 3.71 10.41 20.70
CA GLU A 49 3.06 11.45 19.89
C GLU A 49 3.70 11.91 18.56
N ALA A 50 2.84 11.86 17.54
CA ALA A 50 2.83 12.64 16.30
C ALA A 50 3.98 12.45 15.27
N GLY A 51 3.61 12.01 14.06
CA GLY A 51 4.54 12.09 12.93
C GLY A 51 4.07 11.57 11.57
N GLY A 52 2.78 11.59 11.27
CA GLY A 52 2.27 11.31 9.91
C GLY A 52 1.93 12.61 9.21
N GLY A 53 2.91 13.27 8.61
CA GLY A 53 2.76 14.54 7.90
C GLY A 53 1.75 14.45 6.74
N SER A 54 0.49 14.71 7.05
CA SER A 54 -0.49 15.15 6.06
C SER A 54 -0.33 16.65 5.94
N GLU A 55 -0.10 17.12 4.73
CA GLU A 55 -0.21 18.52 4.39
C GLU A 55 -1.56 19.03 4.90
N GLU A 56 -1.51 19.94 5.87
CA GLU A 56 -2.65 20.64 6.44
C GLU A 56 -3.29 21.52 5.37
N VAL A 57 -4.14 20.92 4.53
CA VAL A 57 -5.16 21.66 3.81
C VAL A 57 -6.33 21.83 4.77
N CYS A 58 -6.28 22.96 5.50
CA CYS A 58 -7.30 23.57 6.34
C CYS A 58 -8.70 22.90 6.23
N SER A 59 -8.92 21.84 7.00
CA SER A 59 -10.24 21.25 7.20
C SER A 59 -10.68 21.72 8.56
N SER A 60 -11.48 22.79 8.57
CA SER A 60 -12.26 23.23 9.73
C SER A 60 -12.69 22.03 10.55
N GLU A 61 -12.51 22.06 11.87
CA GLU A 61 -12.80 20.96 12.80
C GLU A 61 -14.27 20.51 12.73
N LEU A 62 -14.62 19.75 11.68
CA LEU A 62 -15.92 19.14 11.55
C LEU A 62 -15.99 18.04 12.59
N THR A 63 -17.05 18.08 13.38
CA THR A 63 -17.34 17.08 14.39
C THR A 63 -17.41 15.70 13.73
N ARG A 64 -17.11 14.64 14.50
CA ARG A 64 -17.13 13.27 13.99
C ARG A 64 -18.44 12.95 13.29
N ASP A 65 -19.56 13.45 13.82
CA ASP A 65 -20.89 13.22 13.27
C ASP A 65 -21.09 13.93 11.92
N GLU A 66 -20.58 15.15 11.75
CA GLU A 66 -20.62 15.86 10.46
C GLU A 66 -19.81 15.13 9.38
N LYS A 67 -18.66 14.53 9.75
CA LYS A 67 -17.85 13.71 8.83
C LYS A 67 -18.61 12.43 8.42
N LEU A 68 -19.27 11.77 9.37
CA LEU A 68 -20.09 10.58 9.10
C LEU A 68 -21.31 10.91 8.23
N ASP A 69 -21.91 12.08 8.42
CA ASP A 69 -23.02 12.54 7.59
C ASP A 69 -22.58 12.87 6.16
N GLY A 70 -21.38 13.42 5.97
CA GLY A 70 -20.77 13.57 4.64
C GLY A 70 -20.63 12.24 3.90
N ILE A 71 -20.14 11.20 4.60
CA ILE A 71 -20.00 9.84 4.05
C ILE A 71 -21.37 9.24 3.70
N ARG A 72 -22.39 9.46 4.54
CA ARG A 72 -23.76 8.96 4.30
C ARG A 72 -24.42 9.61 3.09
N ARG A 73 -24.11 10.87 2.83
CA ARG A 73 -24.69 11.68 1.74
C ARG A 73 -23.92 11.57 0.42
N PHE A 74 -22.80 10.85 0.38
CA PHE A 74 -22.06 10.66 -0.86
C PHE A 74 -22.89 9.87 -1.88
N ASP A 75 -23.36 10.56 -2.92
CA ASP A 75 -24.28 10.04 -3.95
C ASP A 75 -23.75 10.18 -5.39
N ARG A 76 -22.44 10.46 -5.52
CA ARG A 76 -21.78 10.62 -6.83
C ARG A 76 -21.74 9.31 -7.60
N ARG A 77 -22.07 9.37 -8.89
CA ARG A 77 -21.94 8.22 -9.81
C ARG A 77 -20.52 8.15 -10.36
N PRO A 78 -20.01 6.95 -10.73
CA PRO A 78 -18.68 6.83 -11.34
C PRO A 78 -18.46 7.70 -12.58
N LYS A 79 -19.53 7.97 -13.35
CA LYS A 79 -19.47 8.89 -14.50
C LYS A 79 -19.16 10.32 -14.06
N GLU A 80 -19.83 10.82 -13.02
CA GLU A 80 -19.63 12.18 -12.51
C GLU A 80 -18.23 12.37 -11.92
N ILE A 81 -17.67 11.33 -11.28
CA ILE A 81 -16.30 11.35 -10.77
C ILE A 81 -15.30 11.37 -11.93
N ARG A 82 -15.51 10.55 -12.96
CA ARG A 82 -14.66 10.55 -14.15
C ARG A 82 -14.69 11.92 -14.84
N ASP A 83 -15.88 12.48 -15.06
CA ASP A 83 -16.06 13.78 -15.70
C ASP A 83 -15.45 14.91 -14.84
N TYR A 84 -15.44 14.76 -13.50
CA TYR A 84 -14.69 15.65 -12.60
C TYR A 84 -13.18 15.56 -12.85
N LEU A 85 -12.64 14.34 -12.95
CA LEU A 85 -11.21 14.06 -13.17
C LEU A 85 -10.74 14.51 -14.56
N ASP A 86 -11.61 14.52 -15.56
CA ASP A 86 -11.31 14.97 -16.93
C ASP A 86 -10.82 16.42 -17.00
N ARG A 87 -11.18 17.25 -16.01
CA ARG A 87 -10.74 18.65 -15.91
C ARG A 87 -9.28 18.80 -15.49
N PHE A 88 -8.71 17.77 -14.88
CA PHE A 88 -7.36 17.81 -14.30
C PHE A 88 -6.42 16.79 -14.97
N VAL A 89 -6.96 15.69 -15.52
CA VAL A 89 -6.18 14.58 -16.06
C VAL A 89 -6.49 14.35 -17.54
N ILE A 90 -5.47 14.51 -18.39
CA ILE A 90 -5.57 14.40 -19.85
C ILE A 90 -5.26 12.96 -20.31
N LYS A 91 -6.05 12.44 -21.27
CA LYS A 91 -5.91 11.14 -21.98
C LYS A 91 -6.01 9.84 -21.16
N GLN A 92 -5.81 9.84 -19.84
CA GLN A 92 -5.78 8.61 -19.03
C GLN A 92 -7.16 7.98 -18.75
N GLU A 93 -7.87 7.54 -19.79
CA GLU A 93 -9.25 7.03 -19.68
C GLU A 93 -9.40 5.81 -18.76
N GLN A 94 -8.47 4.85 -18.86
CA GLN A 94 -8.52 3.63 -18.04
C GLN A 94 -8.28 3.95 -16.55
N ALA A 95 -7.31 4.79 -16.23
CA ALA A 95 -7.02 5.17 -14.85
C ALA A 95 -8.20 5.92 -14.22
N LYS A 96 -8.77 6.89 -14.95
CA LYS A 96 -9.96 7.63 -14.48
C LYS A 96 -11.16 6.71 -14.24
N ARG A 97 -11.35 5.70 -15.08
CA ARG A 97 -12.39 4.68 -14.88
C ARG A 97 -12.15 3.85 -13.61
N VAL A 98 -10.95 3.32 -13.44
CA VAL A 98 -10.60 2.47 -12.28
C VAL A 98 -10.74 3.26 -10.98
N LEU A 99 -10.22 4.48 -10.93
CA LEU A 99 -10.34 5.36 -9.76
C LEU A 99 -11.80 5.68 -9.44
N SER A 100 -12.61 6.00 -10.45
CA SER A 100 -14.03 6.30 -10.24
C SER A 100 -14.80 5.13 -9.63
N VAL A 101 -14.52 3.90 -10.08
CA VAL A 101 -15.13 2.69 -9.52
C VAL A 101 -14.61 2.42 -8.11
N ALA A 102 -13.30 2.51 -7.89
CA ALA A 102 -12.68 2.26 -6.59
C ALA A 102 -13.21 3.20 -5.50
N VAL A 103 -13.34 4.49 -5.81
CA VAL A 103 -13.89 5.48 -4.88
C VAL A 103 -15.35 5.17 -4.56
N CYS A 104 -16.20 4.94 -5.57
CA CYS A 104 -17.60 4.58 -5.33
C CYS A 104 -17.73 3.28 -4.50
N ASP A 105 -16.92 2.27 -4.78
CA ASP A 105 -16.92 1.01 -4.04
C ASP A 105 -16.52 1.20 -2.58
N HIS A 106 -15.48 2.01 -2.32
CA HIS A 106 -15.03 2.31 -0.96
C HIS A 106 -16.12 3.02 -0.14
N TYR A 107 -16.77 4.06 -0.69
CA TYR A 107 -17.86 4.75 0.01
C TYR A 107 -19.06 3.83 0.27
N ASN A 108 -19.38 2.94 -0.67
CA ASN A 108 -20.44 1.94 -0.50
C ASN A 108 -20.10 0.93 0.61
N HIS A 109 -18.84 0.49 0.67
CA HIS A 109 -18.35 -0.40 1.71
C HIS A 109 -18.43 0.27 3.09
N VAL A 110 -17.89 1.49 3.23
CA VAL A 110 -17.96 2.25 4.49
C VAL A 110 -19.41 2.49 4.91
N ARG A 111 -20.31 2.82 3.97
CA ARG A 111 -21.75 2.95 4.26
C ARG A 111 -22.38 1.65 4.76
N SER A 112 -21.90 0.51 4.28
CA SER A 112 -22.37 -0.81 4.72
C SER A 112 -21.85 -1.13 6.12
N CYS A 113 -20.58 -0.83 6.40
CA CYS A 113 -19.99 -0.97 7.74
C CYS A 113 -20.64 -0.05 8.79
N LEU A 114 -21.06 1.16 8.39
CA LEU A 114 -21.80 2.08 9.28
C LEU A 114 -23.24 1.65 9.57
N LYS A 115 -23.85 0.85 8.68
CA LYS A 115 -25.21 0.31 8.89
C LYS A 115 -25.18 -0.98 9.71
N ASP A 116 -24.20 -1.85 9.42
CA ASP A 116 -24.06 -3.16 10.04
C ASP A 116 -22.70 -3.27 10.75
N GLU A 117 -22.68 -3.07 12.06
CA GLU A 117 -21.46 -3.19 12.89
C GLU A 117 -20.79 -4.57 12.82
N LYS A 118 -21.52 -5.61 12.41
CA LYS A 118 -20.99 -6.96 12.20
C LYS A 118 -20.07 -7.04 10.98
N LEU A 119 -20.38 -6.28 9.93
CA LEU A 119 -19.54 -6.19 8.73
C LEU A 119 -18.29 -5.33 8.99
N ALA A 120 -18.38 -4.34 9.88
CA ALA A 120 -17.24 -3.51 10.28
C ALA A 120 -16.11 -4.31 10.96
N LYS A 121 -16.42 -5.47 11.55
CA LYS A 121 -15.45 -6.36 12.21
C LYS A 121 -14.83 -7.38 11.26
N MET A 122 -15.39 -7.57 10.07
CA MET A 122 -14.82 -8.45 9.06
C MET A 122 -13.79 -7.66 8.26
N GLU A 123 -12.57 -8.19 8.18
CA GLU A 123 -11.50 -7.58 7.40
C GLU A 123 -11.92 -7.49 5.93
N TYR A 124 -11.86 -6.28 5.36
CA TYR A 124 -12.16 -6.07 3.95
C TYR A 124 -11.02 -6.63 3.11
N VAL A 125 -11.18 -7.85 2.61
CA VAL A 125 -10.27 -8.49 1.67
C VAL A 125 -10.88 -8.35 0.27
N LYS A 126 -10.20 -7.62 -0.62
CA LYS A 126 -10.57 -7.46 -2.02
C LYS A 126 -9.53 -8.10 -2.94
#